data_AF-A0A965MU18-F1
#
_entry.id   AF-A0A965MU18-F1
#
_cell.length_a   1.000
_cell.length_b   1.000
_cell.length_c   1.000
_cell.angle_alpha   90.00
_cell.angle_beta   90.00
_cell.angle_gamma   90.00
#
_symmetry.space_group_name_H-M   'P 1'
#
loop_
_entity.id
_entity.type
_entity.pdbx_description
1 polymer ?
#
loop_
_entity_poly.entity_id
_entity_poly.type
_entity_poly.pdbx_seq_one_letter_code
_entity_poly.pdbx_strand_id
1 'polypeptide(L)'
;MDNDSWSRIADKTGVTLRALLAQNKATTKTMILIGDTVCLPKGTTWKQPSTEATGLRNLPAPKVRYTRAQAAAAIREVFPKHLEAKAISLAKRESKLAAGSYTWCCVGLFQINWWAHKPWLDDIGVTKASQLLDAKTNARAAYAIYKRSGGWSPWAL
;
A
#
# COMPACT_ATOMS: atom_id res chain seq x y z
N MET A 1 -13.77 18.28 0.60
CA MET A 1 -13.61 17.93 -0.83
C MET A 1 -12.68 18.96 -1.42
N ASP A 2 -11.48 18.55 -1.85
CA ASP A 2 -10.49 19.47 -2.39
C ASP A 2 -10.67 19.60 -3.90
N ASN A 3 -11.08 20.77 -4.38
CA ASN A 3 -11.11 21.04 -5.82
C ASN A 3 -9.69 21.16 -6.38
N ASP A 4 -9.51 20.71 -7.61
CA ASP A 4 -8.29 20.96 -8.36
C ASP A 4 -8.24 22.42 -8.81
N SER A 5 -7.02 22.98 -8.82
CA SER A 5 -6.74 24.32 -9.33
C SER A 5 -5.39 24.31 -10.02
N TRP A 6 -5.15 25.26 -10.93
CA TRP A 6 -3.89 25.34 -11.68
C TRP A 6 -2.67 25.37 -10.76
N SER A 7 -2.72 26.08 -9.64
CA SER A 7 -1.63 26.11 -8.65
C SER A 7 -1.43 24.75 -8.00
N ARG A 8 -2.50 24.09 -7.53
CA ARG A 8 -2.40 22.75 -6.93
C ARG A 8 -1.86 21.70 -7.90
N ILE A 9 -2.22 21.77 -9.18
CA ILE A 9 -1.69 20.87 -10.20
C ILE A 9 -0.20 21.16 -10.44
N ALA A 10 0.18 22.43 -10.56
CA ALA A 10 1.58 22.85 -10.70
C ALA A 10 2.44 22.33 -9.55
N ASP A 11 1.98 22.54 -8.31
CA ASP A 11 2.66 22.07 -7.09
C ASP A 11 2.79 20.54 -7.07
N LYS A 12 1.70 19.80 -7.35
CA LYS A 12 1.69 18.33 -7.38
C LYS A 12 2.59 17.73 -8.45
N THR A 13 2.81 18.43 -9.56
CA THR A 13 3.55 17.92 -10.73
C THR A 13 4.98 18.47 -10.81
N GLY A 14 5.35 19.36 -9.88
CA GLY A 14 6.69 19.95 -9.82
C GLY A 14 6.99 20.93 -10.95
N VAL A 15 5.97 21.51 -11.59
CA VAL A 15 6.15 22.53 -12.62
C VAL A 15 5.77 23.90 -12.12
N THR A 16 6.32 24.94 -12.76
CA THR A 16 5.85 26.29 -12.47
C THR A 16 4.43 26.50 -12.99
N LEU A 17 3.62 27.23 -12.22
CA LEU A 17 2.26 27.62 -12.64
C LEU A 17 2.27 28.26 -14.03
N ARG A 18 3.26 29.10 -14.31
CA ARG A 18 3.43 29.77 -15.61
C ARG A 18 3.62 28.77 -16.76
N ALA A 19 4.50 27.79 -16.59
CA ALA A 19 4.73 26.77 -17.61
C ALA A 19 3.49 25.90 -17.84
N LEU A 20 2.77 25.55 -16.77
CA LEU A 20 1.52 24.79 -16.85
C LEU A 20 0.44 25.55 -17.62
N LEU A 21 0.21 26.82 -17.29
CA LEU A 21 -0.77 27.67 -17.97
C LEU A 21 -0.42 27.85 -19.45
N ALA A 22 0.85 28.11 -19.76
CA ALA A 22 1.31 28.26 -21.15
C ALA A 22 1.08 26.99 -21.98
N GLN A 23 1.38 25.81 -21.42
CA GLN A 23 1.18 24.51 -22.08
C GLN A 23 -0.29 24.23 -22.41
N ASN A 24 -1.21 24.77 -21.60
CA ASN A 24 -2.65 24.59 -21.74
C ASN A 24 -3.37 25.76 -22.43
N LYS A 25 -2.61 26.77 -22.90
CA LYS A 25 -3.16 28.03 -23.44
C LYS A 25 -4.19 28.65 -22.49
N ALA A 26 -3.94 28.53 -21.18
CA ALA A 26 -4.85 28.91 -20.11
C ALA A 26 -4.34 30.13 -19.33
N THR A 27 -5.21 30.69 -18.50
CA THR A 27 -4.87 31.72 -17.51
C THR A 27 -5.34 31.29 -16.12
N THR A 28 -4.97 32.04 -15.08
CA THR A 28 -5.48 31.79 -13.72
C THR A 28 -6.99 31.95 -13.59
N LYS A 29 -7.67 32.59 -14.58
CA LYS A 29 -9.13 32.73 -14.65
C LYS A 29 -9.81 31.59 -15.42
N THR A 30 -9.05 30.77 -16.14
CA THR A 30 -9.59 29.62 -16.87
C THR A 30 -10.03 28.56 -15.87
N MET A 31 -11.30 28.19 -15.87
CA MET A 31 -11.82 27.12 -15.00
C MET A 31 -11.38 25.75 -15.53
N ILE A 32 -11.14 24.81 -14.61
CA ILE A 32 -10.91 23.39 -14.91
C ILE A 32 -12.22 22.66 -14.60
N LEU A 33 -12.81 22.03 -15.60
CA LEU A 33 -14.07 21.30 -15.49
C LEU A 33 -13.85 19.80 -15.54
N ILE A 34 -14.83 19.05 -15.04
CA ILE A 34 -14.82 17.59 -15.10
C ILE A 34 -14.84 17.16 -16.57
N GLY A 35 -13.86 16.34 -16.96
CA GLY A 35 -13.70 15.87 -18.34
C GLY A 35 -12.62 16.62 -19.14
N ASP A 36 -12.13 17.76 -18.64
CA ASP A 36 -11.06 18.50 -19.31
C ASP A 36 -9.74 17.70 -19.31
N THR A 37 -9.02 17.80 -20.42
CA THR A 37 -7.65 17.27 -20.53
C THR A 37 -6.64 18.36 -20.23
N VAL A 38 -5.86 18.18 -19.17
CA VAL A 38 -4.76 19.09 -18.80
C VAL A 38 -3.42 18.52 -19.26
N CYS A 39 -2.74 19.24 -20.15
CA CYS A 39 -1.43 18.90 -20.69
C CYS A 39 -0.32 19.37 -19.74
N LEU A 40 0.57 18.46 -19.33
CA LEU A 40 1.73 18.80 -18.50
C LEU A 40 2.97 19.08 -19.38
N PRO A 41 3.85 20.03 -19.01
CA PRO A 41 5.11 20.30 -19.72
C PRO A 41 6.03 19.07 -19.82
N LYS A 42 6.88 19.00 -20.86
CA LYS A 42 7.86 17.91 -20.97
C LYS A 42 8.86 17.96 -19.79
N GLY A 43 9.18 16.80 -19.22
CA GLY A 43 10.09 16.68 -18.07
C GLY A 43 9.42 16.79 -16.70
N THR A 44 8.08 16.82 -16.63
CA THR A 44 7.36 16.78 -15.36
C THR A 44 7.67 15.50 -14.59
N THR A 45 8.08 15.64 -13.34
CA THR A 45 8.16 14.55 -12.38
C THR A 45 6.78 14.29 -11.78
N TRP A 46 5.82 13.89 -12.62
CA TRP A 46 4.54 13.41 -12.12
C TRP A 46 4.70 11.95 -11.73
N LYS A 47 4.78 11.67 -10.42
CA LYS A 47 4.43 10.33 -9.96
C LYS A 47 2.91 10.24 -10.09
N GLN A 48 2.44 9.52 -11.12
CA GLN A 48 1.05 9.10 -11.20
C GLN A 48 0.61 8.66 -9.80
N PRO A 49 -0.49 9.19 -9.23
CA PRO A 49 -1.07 8.56 -8.07
C PRO A 49 -1.30 7.11 -8.47
N SER A 50 -0.65 6.19 -7.76
CA SER A 50 -0.92 4.78 -7.94
C SER A 50 -2.43 4.60 -7.91
N THR A 51 -2.98 3.88 -8.88
CA THR A 51 -4.37 3.41 -8.93
C THR A 51 -4.81 2.64 -7.67
N GLU A 52 -3.90 2.45 -6.70
CA GLU A 52 -4.14 1.99 -5.33
C GLU A 52 -5.08 2.90 -4.50
N ALA A 53 -5.45 4.09 -4.98
CA ALA A 53 -6.53 4.87 -4.36
C ALA A 53 -7.92 4.19 -4.45
N THR A 54 -8.07 3.12 -5.23
CA THR A 54 -9.31 2.31 -5.28
C THR A 54 -9.55 1.47 -4.01
N GLY A 55 -8.65 1.55 -3.03
CA GLY A 55 -8.74 0.80 -1.78
C GLY A 55 -8.51 -0.70 -1.97
N LEU A 56 -8.51 -1.46 -0.88
CA LEU A 56 -8.32 -2.92 -0.87
C LEU A 56 -9.52 -3.70 -1.45
N ARG A 57 -10.26 -3.10 -2.40
CA ARG A 57 -11.43 -3.71 -3.04
C ARG A 57 -11.04 -4.69 -4.13
N ASN A 58 -9.99 -4.38 -4.89
CA ASN A 58 -9.49 -5.22 -5.98
C ASN A 58 -7.96 -5.17 -6.01
N LEU A 59 -7.31 -5.96 -5.14
CA LEU A 59 -5.85 -6.10 -5.23
C LEU A 59 -5.48 -6.96 -6.44
N PRO A 60 -4.43 -6.60 -7.19
CA PRO A 60 -3.91 -7.47 -8.24
C PRO A 60 -3.46 -8.81 -7.65
N ALA A 61 -3.53 -9.86 -8.47
CA ALA A 61 -3.08 -11.18 -8.05
C ALA A 61 -1.61 -11.13 -7.59
N PRO A 62 -1.24 -11.86 -6.52
CA PRO A 62 0.14 -11.91 -6.06
C PRO A 62 1.02 -12.56 -7.13
N LYS A 63 2.27 -12.08 -7.23
CA LYS A 63 3.28 -12.65 -8.15
C LYS A 63 3.58 -14.12 -7.82
N VAL A 64 3.54 -14.48 -6.54
CA VAL A 64 3.79 -15.83 -6.04
C VAL A 64 2.56 -16.32 -5.28
N ARG A 65 2.10 -17.54 -5.58
CA ARG A 65 1.00 -18.20 -4.86
C ARG A 65 1.57 -19.26 -3.93
N TYR A 66 1.20 -19.19 -2.67
CA TYR A 66 1.65 -20.11 -1.63
C TYR A 66 0.52 -21.07 -1.28
N THR A 67 0.82 -22.36 -1.19
CA THR A 67 -0.03 -23.29 -0.44
C THR A 67 0.01 -22.96 1.04
N ARG A 68 -0.94 -23.47 1.83
CA ARG A 68 -0.95 -23.27 3.30
C ARG A 68 0.34 -23.77 3.96
N ALA A 69 0.90 -24.87 3.46
CA ALA A 69 2.15 -25.43 3.95
C ALA A 69 3.34 -24.51 3.62
N GLN A 70 3.41 -24.00 2.39
CA GLN A 70 4.45 -23.06 1.97
C GLN A 70 4.34 -21.71 2.72
N ALA A 71 3.12 -21.24 3.01
CA ALA A 71 2.90 -20.06 3.83
C ALA A 71 3.40 -20.27 5.27
N ALA A 72 3.13 -21.43 5.88
CA ALA A 72 3.68 -21.76 7.19
C ALA A 72 5.21 -21.87 7.17
N ALA A 73 5.82 -22.41 6.12
CA ALA A 73 7.27 -22.44 5.95
C ALA A 73 7.85 -21.00 5.86
N ALA A 74 7.23 -20.11 5.08
CA ALA A 74 7.64 -18.71 4.99
C ALA A 74 7.58 -17.99 6.35
N ILE A 75 6.60 -18.31 7.21
CA ILE A 75 6.56 -17.79 8.59
C ILE A 75 7.77 -18.27 9.39
N ARG A 76 8.14 -19.56 9.31
CA ARG A 76 9.32 -20.12 10.00
C ARG A 76 10.64 -19.54 9.51
N GLU A 77 10.71 -19.14 8.26
CA GLU A 77 11.91 -18.47 7.71
C GLU A 77 12.09 -17.04 8.26
N VAL A 78 10.99 -16.38 8.64
CA VAL A 78 11.01 -14.96 9.03
C VAL A 78 11.01 -14.79 10.55
N PHE A 79 10.20 -15.58 11.26
CA PHE A 79 10.09 -15.47 12.70
C PHE A 79 11.18 -16.32 13.39
N PRO A 80 11.80 -15.81 14.47
CA PRO A 80 12.64 -16.61 15.35
C PRO A 80 11.95 -17.89 15.83
N LYS A 81 12.73 -18.95 16.11
CA LYS A 81 12.20 -20.27 16.53
C LYS A 81 11.25 -20.22 17.73
N HIS A 82 11.51 -19.35 18.70
CA HIS A 82 10.65 -19.21 19.88
C HIS A 82 9.32 -18.48 19.59
N LEU A 83 9.18 -17.84 18.43
CA LEU A 83 7.96 -17.12 18.01
C LEU A 83 7.19 -17.83 16.90
N GLU A 84 7.84 -18.69 16.11
CA GLU A 84 7.23 -19.26 14.88
C GLU A 84 5.92 -20.01 15.16
N ALA A 85 5.82 -20.73 16.28
CA ALA A 85 4.61 -21.47 16.64
C ALA A 85 3.41 -20.53 16.91
N LYS A 86 3.63 -19.44 17.66
CA LYS A 86 2.59 -18.44 17.92
C LYS A 86 2.23 -17.68 16.65
N ALA A 87 3.22 -17.33 15.83
CA ALA A 87 3.01 -16.67 14.54
C ALA A 87 2.12 -17.51 13.61
N ILE A 88 2.38 -18.82 13.50
CA ILE A 88 1.56 -19.75 12.71
C ILE A 88 0.14 -19.85 13.29
N SER A 89 -0.02 -19.93 14.61
CA SER A 89 -1.33 -19.94 15.27
C SER A 89 -2.16 -18.70 14.92
N LEU A 90 -1.55 -17.51 14.98
CA LEU A 90 -2.20 -16.26 14.61
C LEU A 90 -2.56 -16.23 13.13
N ALA A 91 -1.63 -16.54 12.23
CA ALA A 91 -1.92 -16.57 10.79
C ALA A 91 -3.01 -17.58 10.42
N LYS A 92 -3.10 -18.71 11.13
CA LYS A 92 -4.19 -19.68 10.97
C LYS A 92 -5.54 -19.09 11.42
N ARG A 93 -5.57 -18.34 12.52
CA ARG A 93 -6.78 -17.65 12.99
C ARG A 93 -7.22 -16.55 12.03
N GLU A 94 -6.29 -15.69 11.62
CA GLU A 94 -6.56 -14.50 10.82
C GLU A 94 -6.96 -14.82 9.37
N SER A 95 -6.29 -15.79 8.74
CA SER A 95 -6.45 -16.02 7.29
C SER A 95 -6.58 -17.49 6.90
N LYS A 96 -6.56 -18.43 7.86
CA LYS A 96 -6.43 -19.87 7.60
C LYS A 96 -5.15 -20.19 6.79
N LEU A 97 -4.07 -19.44 7.03
CA LEU A 97 -2.80 -19.49 6.28
C LEU A 97 -2.95 -19.17 4.79
N ALA A 98 -3.98 -18.42 4.39
CA ALA A 98 -4.18 -18.00 3.01
C ALA A 98 -3.53 -16.63 2.78
N ALA A 99 -2.30 -16.61 2.25
CA ALA A 99 -1.54 -15.38 2.01
C ALA A 99 -2.24 -14.41 1.04
N GLY A 100 -3.04 -14.93 0.11
CA GLY A 100 -3.82 -14.12 -0.82
C GLY A 100 -5.14 -13.58 -0.25
N SER A 101 -5.46 -13.82 1.03
CA SER A 101 -6.70 -13.34 1.66
C SER A 101 -6.61 -11.86 1.96
N TYR A 102 -7.64 -11.09 1.62
CA TYR A 102 -7.74 -9.69 1.98
C TYR A 102 -9.19 -9.25 2.13
N THR A 103 -9.37 -8.18 2.88
CA THR A 103 -10.63 -7.46 3.05
C THR A 103 -10.38 -5.96 2.85
N TRP A 104 -11.40 -5.13 3.07
CA TRP A 104 -11.33 -3.70 2.85
C TRP A 104 -10.24 -2.96 3.67
N CYS A 105 -9.81 -3.51 4.82
CA CYS A 105 -8.78 -2.93 5.68
C CYS A 105 -7.47 -3.73 5.71
N CYS A 106 -7.58 -5.04 5.50
CA CYS A 106 -6.68 -5.98 6.12
C CYS A 106 -6.16 -6.99 5.08
N VAL A 107 -4.85 -7.22 5.06
CA VAL A 107 -4.19 -7.93 3.95
C VAL A 107 -3.32 -9.09 4.45
N GLY A 108 -3.46 -10.21 3.77
CA GLY A 108 -2.60 -11.39 3.82
C GLY A 108 -2.68 -12.21 5.10
N LEU A 109 -1.59 -12.95 5.37
CA LEU A 109 -1.52 -13.99 6.40
C LEU A 109 -1.94 -13.52 7.79
N PHE A 110 -1.49 -12.32 8.18
CA PHE A 110 -1.73 -11.73 9.49
C PHE A 110 -2.83 -10.66 9.48
N GLN A 111 -3.63 -10.58 8.40
CA GLN A 111 -4.69 -9.58 8.23
C GLN A 111 -4.22 -8.17 8.63
N ILE A 112 -3.05 -7.77 8.13
CA ILE A 112 -2.40 -6.51 8.50
C ILE A 112 -3.26 -5.35 8.03
N ASN A 113 -3.63 -4.46 8.95
CA ASN A 113 -4.35 -3.23 8.61
C ASN A 113 -3.44 -2.31 7.78
N TRP A 114 -3.74 -2.18 6.49
CA TRP A 114 -2.94 -1.38 5.56
C TRP A 114 -2.91 0.09 5.95
N TRP A 115 -4.08 0.66 6.26
CA TRP A 115 -4.22 2.10 6.51
C TRP A 115 -3.50 2.54 7.79
N ALA A 116 -3.52 1.69 8.83
CA ALA A 116 -2.84 1.96 10.10
C ALA A 116 -1.31 1.87 10.00
N HIS A 117 -0.79 1.14 9.01
CA HIS A 117 0.64 0.81 8.95
C HIS A 117 1.36 1.32 7.70
N LYS A 118 0.63 1.75 6.66
CA LYS A 118 1.19 2.29 5.42
C LYS A 118 2.34 3.30 5.64
N PRO A 119 2.25 4.27 6.57
CA PRO A 119 3.30 5.29 6.71
C PRO A 119 4.71 4.74 6.97
N TRP A 120 4.82 3.65 7.75
CA TRP A 120 6.12 3.08 8.14
C TRP A 120 6.41 1.75 7.41
N LEU A 121 5.42 1.13 6.77
CA LEU A 121 5.62 -0.04 5.92
C LEU A 121 6.53 0.28 4.72
N ASP A 122 6.55 1.53 4.27
CA ASP A 122 7.48 2.02 3.24
C ASP A 122 8.96 1.88 3.67
N ASP A 123 9.27 2.14 4.95
CA ASP A 123 10.62 2.03 5.50
C ASP A 123 11.19 0.60 5.41
N ILE A 124 10.31 -0.41 5.30
CA ILE A 124 10.69 -1.83 5.11
C ILE A 124 10.47 -2.32 3.67
N GLY A 125 10.24 -1.41 2.72
CA GLY A 125 10.09 -1.68 1.29
C GLY A 125 8.68 -2.12 0.85
N VAL A 126 7.68 -2.00 1.73
CA VAL A 126 6.27 -2.30 1.43
C VAL A 126 5.54 -1.00 1.08
N THR A 127 5.65 -0.62 -0.18
CA THR A 127 5.04 0.59 -0.76
C THR A 127 3.59 0.39 -1.20
N LYS A 128 3.18 -0.87 -1.42
CA LYS A 128 1.88 -1.25 -1.99
C LYS A 128 1.22 -2.35 -1.16
N ALA A 129 -0.08 -2.23 -0.92
CA ALA A 129 -0.84 -3.23 -0.19
C ALA A 129 -0.80 -4.63 -0.83
N SER A 130 -0.76 -4.72 -2.16
CA SER A 130 -0.68 -5.99 -2.87
C SER A 130 0.61 -6.77 -2.59
N GLN A 131 1.68 -6.10 -2.15
CA GLN A 131 2.91 -6.79 -1.71
C GLN A 131 2.66 -7.61 -0.44
N LEU A 132 1.69 -7.23 0.39
CA LEU A 132 1.30 -8.01 1.58
C LEU A 132 0.52 -9.29 1.24
N LEU A 133 0.19 -9.54 -0.03
CA LEU A 133 -0.36 -10.84 -0.47
C LEU A 133 0.74 -11.90 -0.65
N ASP A 134 2.02 -11.49 -0.64
CA ASP A 134 3.16 -12.41 -0.59
C ASP A 134 3.40 -12.89 0.84
N ALA A 135 3.53 -14.21 1.03
CA ALA A 135 3.61 -14.82 2.36
C ALA A 135 4.82 -14.31 3.17
N LYS A 136 6.00 -14.22 2.53
CA LYS A 136 7.25 -13.83 3.20
C LYS A 136 7.25 -12.34 3.53
N THR A 137 6.74 -11.52 2.63
CA THR A 137 6.57 -10.07 2.83
C THR A 137 5.57 -9.78 3.94
N ASN A 138 4.41 -10.46 3.94
CA ASN A 138 3.42 -10.32 5.01
C ASN A 138 4.00 -10.73 6.37
N ALA A 139 4.73 -11.85 6.44
CA ALA A 139 5.39 -12.29 7.67
C ALA A 139 6.44 -11.29 8.17
N ARG A 140 7.23 -10.67 7.28
CA ARG A 140 8.21 -9.63 7.66
C ARG A 140 7.54 -8.39 8.22
N ALA A 141 6.46 -7.94 7.59
CA ALA A 141 5.65 -6.83 8.07
C ALA A 141 5.04 -7.15 9.45
N ALA A 142 4.52 -8.37 9.64
CA ALA A 142 3.97 -8.81 10.93
C ALA A 142 5.05 -8.85 12.02
N TYR A 143 6.26 -9.36 11.72
CA TYR A 143 7.37 -9.36 12.66
C TYR A 143 7.83 -7.93 13.02
N ALA A 144 7.80 -7.01 12.05
CA ALA A 144 8.09 -5.60 12.32
C ALA A 144 7.04 -4.96 13.25
N ILE A 145 5.75 -5.23 13.03
CA ILE A 145 4.65 -4.79 13.92
C ILE A 145 4.85 -5.36 15.33
N TYR A 146 5.18 -6.65 15.46
CA TYR A 146 5.46 -7.29 16.73
C TYR A 146 6.58 -6.56 17.50
N LYS A 147 7.72 -6.30 16.82
CA LYS A 147 8.85 -5.57 17.42
C LYS A 147 8.47 -4.17 17.85
N ARG A 148 7.73 -3.43 17.00
CA ARG A 148 7.31 -2.05 17.29
C ARG A 148 6.29 -1.96 18.43
N SER A 149 5.47 -3.00 18.59
CA SER A 149 4.42 -3.06 19.62
C SER A 149 4.93 -3.70 20.92
N GLY A 150 6.18 -4.18 20.95
CA GLY A 150 6.74 -4.92 22.09
C GLY A 150 6.07 -6.26 22.36
N GLY A 151 5.33 -6.83 21.40
CA GLY A 151 4.56 -8.04 21.64
C GLY A 151 3.43 -8.29 20.64
N TRP A 152 2.55 -9.23 21.02
CA TRP A 152 1.44 -9.70 20.19
C TRP A 152 0.15 -8.87 20.34
N SER A 153 0.18 -7.75 21.07
CA SER A 153 -1.00 -6.91 21.34
C SER A 153 -1.81 -6.52 20.09
N PRO A 154 -1.21 -6.24 18.91
CA PRO A 154 -1.98 -5.98 17.68
C PRO A 154 -2.83 -7.16 17.19
N TRP A 155 -2.58 -8.36 17.71
CA TRP A 155 -3.35 -9.58 17.47
C TRP A 155 -3.90 -10.19 18.77
N ALA A 156 -3.88 -9.43 19.88
CA ALA A 156 -4.65 -9.79 21.06
C ALA A 156 -6.12 -9.52 20.74
N LEU A 157 -6.92 -10.58 20.73
CA LEU A 157 -8.38 -10.49 20.74
C LEU A 157 -8.85 -10.51 22.19
#